data_AF-A0A834XJR3-F1
#
_entry.id   AF-A0A834XJR3-F1
#
_cell.length_a   1.000
_cell.length_b   1.000
_cell.length_c   1.000
_cell.angle_alpha   90.00
_cell.angle_beta   90.00
_cell.angle_gamma   90.00
#
_symmetry.space_group_name_H-M   'P 1'
#
loop_
_entity.id
_entity.type
_entity.pdbx_description
1 polymer ?
#
loop_
_entity_poly.entity_id
_entity_poly.type
_entity_poly.pdbx_seq_one_letter_code
_entity_poly.pdbx_strand_id
1 'polypeptide(L)'
;MLLSNSIYIFSLGASDLAEKPSKNYEDLGNTVDAIFKAYQQVVQFIINFLCCTENRDEACCGGVAANGELTCGNVINKDKVKVCANPNKYLWFDAIHPTDAANRQYTDQLWENKDYAKPHTLQDLVGNEILNIAKPPEATDGNINPYPKAGSFA
;
A
#
# COMPACT_ATOMS: atom_id res chain seq x y z
N MET A 1 -7.51 -3.46 -22.46
CA MET A 1 -7.83 -2.85 -21.15
C MET A 1 -8.23 -1.40 -21.37
N LEU A 2 -9.52 -1.07 -21.22
CA LEU A 2 -10.09 0.28 -21.41
C LEU A 2 -10.25 1.03 -20.07
N LEU A 3 -9.26 0.91 -19.19
CA LEU A 3 -9.31 1.54 -17.85
C LEU A 3 -8.57 2.88 -17.77
N SER A 4 -7.92 3.33 -18.86
CA SER A 4 -7.02 4.50 -18.80
C SER A 4 -7.75 5.80 -18.49
N ASN A 5 -8.89 6.09 -19.13
CA ASN A 5 -9.49 7.43 -19.05
C ASN A 5 -10.27 7.64 -17.75
N SER A 6 -11.02 6.64 -17.29
CA SER A 6 -11.82 6.74 -16.06
C SER A 6 -10.94 6.79 -14.81
N ILE A 7 -9.89 5.97 -14.76
CA ILE A 7 -8.90 6.02 -13.68
C ILE A 7 -8.20 7.37 -13.72
N TYR A 8 -7.74 7.82 -14.89
CA TYR A 8 -7.07 9.12 -15.03
C TYR A 8 -7.95 10.31 -14.61
N ILE A 9 -9.23 10.34 -15.00
CA ILE A 9 -10.18 11.39 -14.61
C ILE A 9 -10.46 11.35 -13.10
N PHE A 10 -10.66 10.15 -12.53
CA PHE A 10 -10.83 10.00 -11.09
C PHE A 10 -9.58 10.47 -10.33
N SER A 11 -8.39 10.13 -10.85
CA SER A 11 -7.10 10.60 -10.32
C SER A 11 -7.02 12.12 -10.29
N LEU A 12 -7.32 12.79 -11.41
CA LEU A 12 -7.28 14.25 -11.51
C LEU A 12 -8.32 14.93 -10.62
N GLY A 13 -9.53 14.37 -10.55
CA GLY A 13 -10.60 14.88 -9.68
C GLY A 13 -10.22 14.75 -8.20
N ALA A 14 -9.57 13.65 -7.81
CA ALA A 14 -9.03 13.49 -6.47
C ALA A 14 -7.91 14.51 -6.18
N SER A 15 -7.10 14.89 -7.18
CA SER A 15 -6.04 15.91 -7.02
C SER A 15 -6.59 17.28 -6.71
N ASP A 16 -7.57 17.70 -7.49
CA ASP A 16 -8.23 18.99 -7.31
C ASP A 16 -8.99 19.07 -5.97
N LEU A 17 -9.41 17.92 -5.42
CA LEU A 17 -10.04 17.84 -4.11
C LEU A 17 -9.05 17.90 -2.94
N ALA A 18 -7.86 17.30 -3.08
CA ALA A 18 -6.83 17.35 -2.05
C ALA A 18 -6.14 18.72 -1.95
N GLU A 19 -5.91 19.40 -3.08
CA GLU A 19 -5.32 20.74 -3.08
C GLU A 19 -6.25 21.82 -2.48
N LYS A 20 -7.53 21.53 -2.25
CA LYS A 20 -8.46 22.46 -1.62
C LYS A 20 -8.32 22.39 -0.10
N PRO A 21 -7.81 23.45 0.55
CA PRO A 21 -7.64 23.45 2.00
C PRO A 21 -9.02 23.29 2.68
N SER A 22 -9.19 22.23 3.47
CA SER A 22 -10.38 22.05 4.30
C SER A 22 -10.31 23.02 5.49
N LYS A 23 -10.73 24.26 5.26
CA LYS A 23 -10.66 25.37 6.22
C LYS A 23 -11.34 25.11 7.59
N ASN A 24 -12.09 24.01 7.75
CA ASN A 24 -12.86 23.71 8.96
C ASN A 24 -12.47 22.41 9.68
N TYR A 25 -11.52 21.61 9.16
CA TYR A 25 -11.08 20.37 9.80
C TYR A 25 -9.62 20.08 9.38
N GLU A 26 -8.64 20.55 10.14
CA GLU A 26 -7.21 20.32 9.84
C GLU A 26 -6.86 18.82 9.79
N ASP A 27 -7.40 18.01 10.70
CA ASP A 27 -7.16 16.54 10.71
C ASP A 27 -7.79 15.81 9.52
N LEU A 28 -8.94 16.29 9.05
CA LEU A 28 -9.58 15.76 7.85
C LEU A 28 -8.81 16.17 6.59
N GLY A 29 -8.30 17.40 6.54
CA GLY A 29 -7.42 17.89 5.48
C GLY A 29 -6.16 17.05 5.36
N ASN A 30 -5.49 16.78 6.48
CA ASN A 30 -4.29 15.94 6.53
C ASN A 30 -4.56 14.49 6.08
N THR A 31 -5.70 13.93 6.46
CA THR A 31 -6.08 12.56 6.08
C THR A 31 -6.40 12.45 4.60
N VAL A 32 -7.16 13.41 4.05
CA VAL A 32 -7.49 13.45 2.62
C VAL A 32 -6.23 13.67 1.78
N ASP A 33 -5.32 14.55 2.22
CA ASP A 33 -4.00 14.76 1.60
C ASP A 33 -3.17 13.48 1.58
N ALA A 34 -3.14 12.73 2.68
CA ALA A 34 -2.39 11.49 2.79
C ALA A 34 -2.95 10.41 1.84
N ILE A 35 -4.28 10.22 1.81
CA ILE A 35 -4.95 9.30 0.89
C ILE A 35 -4.66 9.68 -0.56
N PHE A 36 -4.73 10.97 -0.86
CA PHE A 36 -4.51 11.47 -2.19
C PHE A 36 -3.05 11.31 -2.66
N LYS A 37 -2.08 11.62 -1.79
CA LYS A 37 -0.66 11.36 -2.03
C LYS A 37 -0.41 9.89 -2.28
N ALA A 38 -0.96 8.99 -1.47
CA ALA A 38 -0.85 7.55 -1.67
C ALA A 38 -1.45 7.10 -3.01
N TYR A 39 -2.59 7.67 -3.41
CA TYR A 39 -3.22 7.37 -4.68
C TYR A 39 -2.39 7.86 -5.88
N GLN A 40 -1.83 9.09 -5.83
CA GLN A 40 -0.90 9.59 -6.85
C GLN A 40 0.35 8.73 -6.98
N GLN A 41 0.85 8.18 -5.87
CA GLN A 41 1.96 7.23 -5.94
C GLN A 41 1.58 5.94 -6.64
N VAL A 42 0.39 5.38 -6.40
CA VAL A 42 -0.09 4.20 -7.12
C VAL A 42 -0.16 4.48 -8.61
N VAL A 43 -0.68 5.66 -9.00
CA VAL A 43 -0.73 6.07 -10.41
C VAL A 43 0.68 6.23 -11.00
N GLN A 44 1.58 6.92 -10.31
CA GLN A 44 2.96 7.11 -10.77
C GLN A 44 3.72 5.78 -10.84
N PHE A 45 3.48 4.88 -9.89
CA PHE A 45 4.01 3.52 -9.89
C PHE A 45 3.49 2.75 -11.10
N ILE A 46 2.18 2.74 -11.36
CA ILE A 46 1.61 2.08 -12.53
C ILE A 46 2.27 2.64 -13.79
N ILE A 47 2.37 3.97 -13.92
CA ILE A 47 3.02 4.64 -15.06
C ILE A 47 4.50 4.25 -15.20
N ASN A 48 5.25 4.17 -14.10
CA ASN A 48 6.66 3.80 -14.10
C ASN A 48 6.87 2.30 -14.37
N PHE A 49 6.01 1.44 -13.83
CA PHE A 49 6.06 -0.02 -14.02
C PHE A 49 5.73 -0.43 -15.46
N LEU A 50 4.94 0.39 -16.17
CA LEU A 50 4.66 0.20 -17.61
C LEU A 50 5.94 0.19 -18.47
N CYS A 51 7.07 0.75 -18.01
CA CYS A 51 8.28 0.84 -18.85
C CYS A 51 8.94 -0.51 -19.13
N CYS A 52 8.82 -1.46 -18.20
CA CYS A 52 9.87 -2.48 -18.07
C CYS A 52 9.34 -3.89 -17.83
N THR A 53 8.04 -4.05 -17.60
CA THR A 53 7.42 -5.38 -17.51
C THR A 53 7.00 -5.88 -18.89
N GLU A 54 7.39 -7.11 -19.20
CA GLU A 54 7.16 -7.73 -20.50
C GLU A 54 5.67 -7.81 -20.86
N ASN A 55 4.80 -8.14 -19.88
CA ASN A 55 3.36 -8.30 -20.08
C ASN A 55 2.56 -7.41 -19.12
N ARG A 56 2.06 -6.29 -19.63
CA ARG A 56 1.25 -5.33 -18.87
C ARG A 56 -0.22 -5.28 -19.29
N ASP A 57 -0.51 -5.76 -20.50
CA ASP A 57 -1.83 -5.72 -21.13
C ASP A 57 -2.58 -7.05 -21.01
N GLU A 58 -1.94 -8.06 -20.42
CA GLU A 58 -2.47 -9.39 -20.14
C GLU A 58 -2.21 -9.76 -18.68
N ALA A 59 -3.08 -10.57 -18.10
CA ALA A 59 -2.90 -11.11 -16.75
C ALA A 59 -2.22 -12.49 -16.79
N CYS A 60 -1.48 -12.82 -15.72
CA CYS A 60 -0.86 -14.13 -15.60
C CYS A 60 -1.89 -15.26 -15.46
N CYS A 61 -3.03 -14.99 -14.82
CA CYS A 61 -4.00 -15.98 -14.37
C CYS A 61 -5.43 -15.56 -14.77
N GLY A 62 -6.08 -16.38 -15.60
CA GLY A 62 -7.50 -16.24 -15.92
C GLY A 62 -7.90 -17.06 -17.14
N GLY A 63 -9.13 -16.87 -17.64
CA GLY A 63 -9.65 -17.68 -18.75
C GLY A 63 -10.47 -16.91 -19.79
N VAL A 64 -10.45 -15.57 -19.74
CA VAL A 64 -11.23 -14.69 -20.61
C VAL A 64 -10.32 -13.67 -21.33
N ALA A 65 -10.90 -12.60 -21.91
CA ALA A 65 -10.14 -11.59 -22.66
C ALA A 65 -8.94 -11.05 -21.87
N ALA A 66 -7.78 -10.90 -22.55
CA ALA A 66 -6.49 -10.53 -21.95
C ALA A 66 -6.04 -11.48 -20.80
N ASN A 67 -6.55 -12.71 -20.78
CA ASN A 67 -6.32 -13.69 -19.74
C ASN A 67 -6.70 -13.21 -18.31
N GLY A 68 -7.50 -12.16 -18.18
CA GLY A 68 -7.82 -11.52 -16.89
C GLY A 68 -9.20 -11.91 -16.38
N GLU A 69 -9.26 -12.54 -15.21
CA GLU A 69 -10.52 -12.88 -14.54
C GLU A 69 -10.46 -12.47 -13.06
N LEU A 70 -11.51 -11.84 -12.52
CA LEU A 70 -11.52 -11.35 -11.12
C LEU A 70 -11.33 -12.45 -10.08
N THR A 71 -11.72 -13.68 -10.43
CA THR A 71 -11.59 -14.85 -9.57
C THR A 71 -10.84 -15.92 -10.34
N CYS A 72 -9.53 -15.73 -10.54
CA CYS A 72 -8.75 -16.73 -11.26
C CYS A 72 -8.87 -18.10 -10.56
N GLY A 73 -9.10 -19.16 -11.32
CA GLY A 73 -9.27 -20.51 -10.79
C GLY A 73 -10.66 -20.83 -10.23
N ASN A 74 -11.65 -19.95 -10.41
CA ASN A 74 -13.02 -20.20 -9.98
C ASN A 74 -13.65 -21.37 -10.76
N VAL A 75 -14.58 -22.07 -10.10
CA VAL A 75 -15.29 -23.24 -10.61
C VAL A 75 -16.06 -22.99 -11.91
N ILE A 76 -16.46 -21.74 -12.19
CA ILE A 76 -17.27 -21.41 -13.37
C ILE A 76 -16.47 -21.57 -14.68
N ASN A 77 -15.18 -21.26 -14.67
CA ASN A 77 -14.33 -21.27 -15.88
C ASN A 77 -13.09 -22.17 -15.73
N LYS A 78 -13.10 -23.12 -14.79
CA LYS A 78 -11.94 -23.94 -14.43
C LYS A 78 -11.22 -24.57 -15.62
N ASP A 79 -11.96 -25.01 -16.64
CA ASP A 79 -11.42 -25.66 -17.84
C ASP A 79 -10.77 -24.69 -18.83
N LYS A 80 -10.98 -23.38 -18.67
CA LYS A 80 -10.44 -22.32 -19.52
C LYS A 80 -9.31 -21.54 -18.85
N VAL A 81 -9.11 -21.74 -17.54
CA VAL A 81 -8.09 -21.03 -16.77
C VAL A 81 -6.70 -21.42 -17.28
N LYS A 82 -5.91 -20.41 -17.62
CA LYS A 82 -4.49 -20.51 -17.93
C LYS A 82 -3.72 -19.71 -16.91
N VAL A 83 -2.61 -20.29 -16.47
CA VAL A 83 -1.62 -19.65 -15.61
C VAL A 83 -0.34 -19.50 -16.41
N CYS A 84 0.25 -18.31 -16.37
CA CYS A 84 1.49 -18.02 -17.06
C CYS A 84 2.66 -18.83 -16.46
N ALA A 85 3.70 -19.08 -17.25
CA ALA A 85 4.87 -19.85 -16.79
C ALA A 85 5.75 -19.08 -15.80
N ASN A 86 5.75 -17.74 -15.87
CA ASN A 86 6.57 -16.89 -15.01
C ASN A 86 5.82 -15.60 -14.62
N PRO A 87 5.22 -15.54 -13.41
CA PRO A 87 4.53 -14.35 -12.91
C PRO A 87 5.40 -13.09 -12.84
N ASN A 88 6.73 -13.22 -12.73
CA ASN A 88 7.63 -12.07 -12.62
C ASN A 88 7.69 -11.21 -13.90
N LYS A 89 7.15 -11.73 -15.02
CA LYS A 89 7.07 -11.04 -16.31
C LYS A 89 5.74 -10.33 -16.54
N TYR A 90 4.84 -10.36 -15.55
CA TYR A 90 3.48 -9.83 -15.65
C TYR A 90 3.24 -8.73 -14.62
N LEU A 91 2.57 -7.66 -15.02
CA LEU A 91 2.07 -6.64 -14.09
C LEU A 91 0.92 -7.20 -13.27
N TRP A 92 -0.04 -7.82 -13.95
CA TRP A 92 -1.27 -8.30 -13.35
C TRP A 92 -1.20 -9.81 -13.11
N PHE A 93 -1.50 -10.24 -11.89
CA PHE A 93 -1.74 -11.65 -11.60
C PHE A 93 -3.09 -12.07 -12.18
N ASP A 94 -4.15 -11.31 -11.94
CA ASP A 94 -5.50 -11.56 -12.45
C ASP A 94 -6.10 -10.28 -13.07
N ALA A 95 -7.42 -10.13 -13.19
CA ALA A 95 -8.01 -8.93 -13.81
C ALA A 95 -7.70 -7.60 -13.10
N ILE A 96 -7.40 -7.59 -11.79
CA ILE A 96 -7.23 -6.35 -11.01
C ILE A 96 -6.11 -6.41 -9.95
N HIS A 97 -5.57 -7.58 -9.64
CA HIS A 97 -4.52 -7.73 -8.64
C HIS A 97 -3.14 -7.79 -9.30
N PRO A 98 -2.16 -7.00 -8.83
CA PRO A 98 -0.79 -7.09 -9.30
C PRO A 98 -0.12 -8.42 -8.92
N THR A 99 0.95 -8.79 -9.64
CA THR A 99 1.83 -9.91 -9.23
C THR A 99 2.68 -9.53 -8.02
N ASP A 100 3.26 -10.54 -7.34
CA ASP A 100 4.20 -10.30 -6.25
C ASP A 100 5.42 -9.47 -6.69
N ALA A 101 5.94 -9.74 -7.89
CA ALA A 101 7.02 -8.96 -8.49
C ALA A 101 6.62 -7.48 -8.70
N ALA A 102 5.37 -7.23 -9.10
CA ALA A 102 4.84 -5.88 -9.22
C ALA A 102 4.73 -5.19 -7.85
N ASN A 103 4.16 -5.87 -6.85
CA ASN A 103 4.06 -5.33 -5.48
C ASN A 103 5.43 -5.04 -4.85
N ARG A 104 6.42 -5.90 -5.10
CA ARG A 104 7.79 -5.70 -4.62
C ARG A 104 8.41 -4.44 -5.20
N GLN A 105 8.32 -4.25 -6.52
CA GLN A 105 8.82 -3.04 -7.17
C GLN A 105 8.08 -1.78 -6.69
N TYR A 106 6.77 -1.87 -6.45
CA TYR A 106 6.00 -0.77 -5.88
C TYR A 106 6.53 -0.38 -4.50
N THR A 107 6.74 -1.38 -3.65
CA THR A 107 7.20 -1.17 -2.28
C THR A 107 8.63 -0.65 -2.25
N ASP A 108 9.52 -1.14 -3.13
CA ASP A 108 10.89 -0.63 -3.25
C ASP A 108 10.87 0.88 -3.59
N GLN A 109 10.07 1.31 -4.58
CA GLN A 109 9.92 2.74 -4.94
C GLN A 109 9.29 3.58 -3.82
N LEU A 110 8.29 3.02 -3.13
CA LEU A 110 7.62 3.68 -2.01
C LEU A 110 8.62 3.91 -0.86
N TRP A 111 9.42 2.90 -0.53
CA TRP A 111 10.34 2.92 0.60
C TRP A 111 11.57 3.79 0.36
N GLU A 112 12.02 3.90 -0.89
CA GLU A 112 13.11 4.80 -1.28
C GLU A 112 12.69 6.27 -1.25
N ASN A 113 11.39 6.56 -1.42
CA ASN A 113 10.87 7.92 -1.41
C ASN A 113 10.48 8.40 0.00
N LYS A 114 11.40 9.17 0.60
CA LYS A 114 11.27 9.74 1.95
C LYS A 114 10.13 10.73 2.13
N ASP A 115 9.57 11.26 1.05
CA ASP A 115 8.40 12.15 1.11
C ASP A 115 7.12 11.38 1.47
N TYR A 116 7.14 10.05 1.31
CA TYR A 116 5.98 9.18 1.53
C TYR A 116 6.21 8.12 2.59
N ALA A 117 7.38 7.49 2.62
CA ALA A 117 7.75 6.52 3.65
C ALA A 117 8.92 7.06 4.47
N LYS A 118 8.66 7.43 5.73
CA LYS A 118 9.69 7.84 6.68
C LYS A 118 9.51 7.12 8.02
N PRO A 119 10.59 6.83 8.74
CA PRO A 119 10.49 6.26 10.07
C PRO A 119 9.77 7.24 11.00
N HIS A 120 8.83 6.71 11.78
CA HIS A 120 8.11 7.42 12.83
C HIS A 120 8.41 6.75 14.17
N THR A 121 8.62 7.55 15.21
CA THR A 121 8.73 7.07 16.57
C THR A 121 7.37 6.67 17.11
N LEU A 122 7.33 5.84 18.17
CA LEU A 122 6.05 5.55 18.84
C LEU A 122 5.39 6.84 19.38
N GLN A 123 6.19 7.82 19.79
CA GLN A 123 5.75 9.16 20.16
C GLN A 123 4.96 9.83 19.04
N ASP A 124 5.42 9.72 17.79
CA ASP A 124 4.74 10.30 16.64
C ASP A 124 3.40 9.61 16.35
N LEU A 125 3.26 8.33 16.71
CA LEU A 125 2.07 7.51 16.45
C LEU A 125 0.98 7.65 17.53
N VAL A 126 1.37 7.64 18.81
CA VAL A 126 0.41 7.59 19.93
C VAL A 126 0.36 8.88 20.75
N GLY A 127 1.26 9.83 20.47
CA GLY A 127 1.36 11.09 21.20
C GLY A 127 1.94 10.94 22.62
N ASN A 128 2.30 12.07 23.21
CA ASN A 128 2.90 12.10 24.54
C ASN A 128 1.91 11.69 25.65
N GLU A 129 0.61 11.91 25.45
CA GLU A 129 -0.43 11.60 26.44
C GLU A 129 -0.54 10.09 26.69
N ILE A 130 -0.64 9.29 25.62
CA ILE A 130 -0.68 7.82 25.71
C ILE A 130 0.65 7.28 26.22
N LEU A 131 1.79 7.83 25.78
CA LEU A 131 3.10 7.41 26.28
C LEU A 131 3.29 7.72 27.77
N ASN A 132 2.73 8.81 28.27
CA ASN A 132 2.78 9.15 29.68
C ASN A 132 1.88 8.24 30.53
N ILE A 133 0.83 7.66 29.96
CA ILE A 133 0.02 6.61 30.61
C ILE A 133 0.76 5.27 30.62
N ALA A 134 1.52 4.97 29.56
CA ALA A 134 2.36 3.77 29.47
C ALA A 134 3.66 3.87 30.27
N LYS A 135 4.03 5.06 30.77
CA LYS A 135 5.16 5.20 31.67
C LYS A 135 4.83 4.47 32.98
N PRO A 136 5.67 3.51 33.41
CA PRO A 136 5.53 2.98 34.75
C PRO A 136 5.63 4.14 35.75
N PRO A 137 4.89 4.08 36.88
CA PRO A 137 5.00 5.10 37.91
C PRO A 137 6.47 5.28 38.26
N GLU A 138 6.93 6.54 38.31
CA GLU A 138 8.28 6.86 38.75
C GLU A 138 8.51 6.15 40.08
N ALA A 139 9.61 5.41 40.19
CA ALA A 139 9.97 4.70 41.40
C ALA A 139 10.20 5.73 42.51
N THR A 140 9.16 6.03 43.27
CA THR A 140 9.29 6.67 44.57
C THR A 140 10.09 5.71 45.44
N ASP A 141 11.15 6.24 46.06
CA ASP A 141 11.91 5.66 47.16
C ASP A 141 12.29 4.16 47.11
N GLY A 142 13.24 3.85 46.22
CA GLY A 142 14.39 3.03 46.64
C GLY A 142 14.23 1.52 46.74
N ASN A 143 13.07 0.93 46.47
CA ASN A 143 13.00 -0.53 46.35
C ASN A 143 11.79 -0.99 45.55
N ILE A 144 12.03 -1.41 44.31
CA ILE A 144 11.32 -2.42 43.49
C ILE A 144 11.76 -2.11 42.05
N ASN A 145 12.52 -3.02 41.43
CA ASN A 145 12.75 -2.99 39.98
C ASN A 145 11.41 -3.32 39.29
N PRO A 146 10.79 -2.39 38.54
CA PRO A 146 9.49 -2.64 37.91
C PRO A 146 9.60 -3.55 36.67
N TYR A 147 10.82 -3.86 36.21
CA TYR A 147 11.03 -4.79 35.11
C TYR A 147 11.27 -6.20 35.64
N PRO A 148 10.47 -7.22 35.25
CA PRO A 148 10.91 -8.60 35.40
C PRO A 148 12.24 -8.72 34.66
N LYS A 149 13.28 -9.24 35.34
CA LYS A 149 14.58 -9.54 34.72
C LYS A 149 14.29 -10.28 33.41
N ALA A 150 14.76 -9.74 32.30
CA ALA A 150 14.67 -10.41 31.01
C ALA A 150 15.28 -11.81 31.20
N GLY A 151 14.42 -12.82 31.17
CA GLY A 151 14.87 -14.21 31.21
C GLY A 151 15.77 -14.43 30.01
N SER A 152 16.95 -15.02 30.25
CA SER A 152 17.76 -15.56 29.18
C SER A 152 16.91 -16.56 28.40
N PHE A 153 16.67 -16.28 27.12
CA PHE A 153 16.22 -17.32 26.20
C PHE A 153 17.37 -18.32 26.08
N ALA A 154 17.14 -19.52 26.63
CA ALA A 154 17.98 -20.69 26.43
C ALA A 154 17.70 -21.30 25.05
#